data_AF-A0ABD4KUC0-F1
#
_entry.id   AF-A0ABD4KUC0-F1
#
_cell.length_a   1.000
_cell.length_b   1.000
_cell.length_c   1.000
_cell.angle_alpha   90.00
_cell.angle_beta   90.00
_cell.angle_gamma   90.00
#
_symmetry.space_group_name_H-M   'P 1'
#
loop_
_entity.id
_entity.type
_entity.pdbx_description
1 polymer ?
#
loop_
_entity_poly.entity_id
_entity_poly.type
_entity_poly.pdbx_seq_one_letter_code
_entity_poly.pdbx_strand_id
1 'polypeptide(L)' 'AVNVTVSSAVITAIQVTPSQVNIAKGQTQQLTAIATYSDTTSSDISSSVTWTPADTNTATVTLDGLLTGVEVGSTTVTA' A
#
# COMPACT_ATOMS: atom_id res chain seq x y z
N ALA A 1 27.58 -8.95 -27.65
CA ALA A 1 26.43 -9.85 -27.39
C ALA A 1 25.93 -9.59 -25.98
N VAL A 2 24.62 -9.49 -25.78
CA VAL A 2 24.01 -9.33 -24.45
C VAL A 2 23.33 -10.64 -24.09
N ASN A 3 23.67 -11.18 -22.93
CA ASN A 3 23.00 -12.34 -22.37
C ASN A 3 21.83 -11.85 -21.51
N VAL A 4 20.62 -12.34 -21.79
CA VAL A 4 19.42 -12.05 -21.00
C VAL A 4 18.94 -13.36 -20.40
N THR A 5 18.75 -13.37 -19.09
CA THR A 5 18.19 -14.51 -18.36
C THR A 5 16.88 -14.05 -17.74
N VAL A 6 15.77 -14.69 -18.12
CA VAL A 6 14.45 -14.40 -17.56
C VAL A 6 14.16 -15.42 -16.48
N SER A 7 14.01 -14.97 -15.24
CA SER A 7 13.63 -15.78 -14.09
C SER A 7 12.32 -15.29 -13.49
N SER A 8 11.61 -16.17 -12.78
CA SER A 8 10.48 -15.76 -11.95
C SER A 8 10.98 -14.93 -10.78
N ALA A 9 10.52 -13.68 -10.67
CA ALA A 9 10.81 -12.83 -9.53
C ALA A 9 9.74 -13.06 -8.44
N VAL A 10 10.18 -13.29 -7.20
CA VAL A 10 9.27 -13.41 -6.04
C VAL A 10 9.35 -12.15 -5.19
N ILE A 11 8.24 -11.77 -4.56
CA ILE A 11 8.22 -10.64 -3.64
C ILE A 11 9.04 -11.00 -2.40
N THR A 12 10.01 -10.15 -2.05
CA THR A 12 10.87 -10.31 -0.87
C THR A 12 10.49 -9.33 0.24
N ALA A 13 9.95 -8.16 -0.10
CA ALA A 13 9.48 -7.16 0.85
C ALA A 13 8.33 -6.33 0.25
N ILE A 14 7.45 -5.84 1.12
CA ILE A 14 6.41 -4.86 0.76
C ILE A 14 6.56 -3.66 1.70
N GLN A 15 6.64 -2.46 1.12
CA GLN A 15 6.70 -1.21 1.86
C GLN A 15 5.49 -0.36 1.54
N VAL A 16 4.79 0.09 2.59
CA VAL A 16 3.66 1.02 2.47
C VAL A 16 4.11 2.44 2.78
N THR A 17 3.74 3.39 1.93
CA THR A 17 4.04 4.82 2.07
C THR A 17 2.76 5.64 1.90
N PRO A 18 2.53 6.69 2.70
CA PRO A 18 3.30 7.08 3.90
C PRO A 18 3.11 6.09 5.06
N SER A 19 4.12 5.96 5.94
CA SER A 19 4.09 5.06 7.10
C SER A 19 3.19 5.57 8.23
N GLN A 20 2.95 6.88 8.28
CA GLN A 20 1.99 7.51 9.19
C GLN A 20 1.19 8.53 8.39
N VAL A 21 -0.13 8.53 8.62
CA VAL A 21 -1.06 9.50 8.02
C VAL A 21 -1.75 10.27 9.12
N ASN A 22 -1.68 11.59 9.05
CA ASN A 22 -2.48 12.50 9.86
C ASN A 22 -3.38 13.30 8.91
N ILE A 23 -4.67 12.96 8.88
CA ILE A 23 -5.67 13.61 8.02
C ILE A 23 -6.85 14.10 8.85
N ALA A 24 -7.46 15.20 8.42
CA ALA A 24 -8.73 15.66 9.00
C ALA A 24 -9.89 14.74 8.58
N LYS A 25 -10.94 14.71 9.41
CA LYS A 25 -12.18 14.00 9.08
C LYS A 25 -12.72 14.47 7.71
N GLY A 26 -13.12 13.51 6.86
CA GLY A 26 -13.64 13.74 5.52
C GLY A 26 -12.58 13.95 4.44
N GLN A 27 -11.30 14.09 4.81
CA GLN A 27 -10.20 14.21 3.84
C GLN A 27 -9.72 12.83 3.41
N THR A 28 -9.01 12.83 2.28
CA THR A 28 -8.41 11.63 1.71
C THR A 28 -6.89 11.73 1.64
N GLN A 29 -6.23 10.57 1.62
CA GLN A 29 -4.80 10.44 1.41
C GLN A 29 -4.52 9.19 0.58
N GLN A 30 -3.67 9.32 -0.43
CA GLN A 30 -3.23 8.16 -1.20
C GLN A 30 -2.18 7.37 -0.41
N LEU A 31 -2.38 6.06 -0.30
CA LEU A 31 -1.39 5.09 0.15
C LEU A 31 -0.77 4.41 -1.07
N THR A 32 0.50 4.05 -0.98
CA THR A 32 1.23 3.34 -2.02
C THR A 32 1.94 2.15 -1.41
N ALA A 33 1.76 0.96 -1.99
CA ALA A 33 2.46 -0.26 -1.63
C ALA A 33 3.48 -0.61 -2.72
N ILE A 34 4.77 -0.58 -2.39
CA ILE A 34 5.86 -0.96 -3.29
C ILE A 34 6.38 -2.35 -2.88
N ALA A 35 6.32 -3.30 -3.80
CA ALA A 35 7.00 -4.57 -3.65
C ALA A 35 8.45 -4.46 -4.12
N THR A 36 9.37 -5.02 -3.35
CA THR A 36 10.72 -5.36 -3.79
C THR A 36 10.74 -6.84 -4.15
N TYR A 37 11.32 -7.16 -5.30
CA TYR A 37 11.42 -8.51 -5.82
C TYR A 37 12.82 -9.08 -5.60
N SER A 38 12.94 -10.42 -5.71
CA SER A 38 14.19 -11.16 -5.56
C SER A 38 15.26 -10.80 -6.60
N ASP A 39 14.86 -10.21 -7.71
CA ASP A 39 15.73 -9.73 -8.79
C ASP A 39 16.18 -8.27 -8.58
N THR A 40 15.97 -7.72 -7.38
CA THR A 40 16.27 -6.33 -6.97
C THR A 40 15.42 -5.26 -7.63
N THR A 41 14.43 -5.64 -8.46
CA THR A 41 13.48 -4.68 -9.00
C THR A 41 12.42 -4.30 -7.97
N SER A 42 11.78 -3.16 -8.20
CA SER A 42 10.66 -2.70 -7.40
C SER A 42 9.47 -2.40 -8.32
N SER A 43 8.25 -2.71 -7.87
CA SER A 43 7.03 -2.31 -8.59
C SER A 43 5.96 -1.83 -7.63
N ASP A 44 5.15 -0.91 -8.11
CA ASP A 44 3.94 -0.48 -7.43
C ASP A 44 2.88 -1.58 -7.54
N ILE A 45 2.47 -2.09 -6.38
CA ILE A 45 1.45 -3.12 -6.23
C ILE A 45 0.21 -2.60 -5.51
N SER A 46 0.04 -1.28 -5.40
CA SER A 46 -1.06 -0.64 -4.65
C SER A 46 -2.44 -1.10 -5.11
N SER A 47 -2.61 -1.43 -6.39
CA SER A 47 -3.85 -1.95 -6.98
C SER A 47 -3.97 -3.48 -6.91
N SER A 48 -2.93 -4.17 -6.46
CA SER A 48 -2.85 -5.63 -6.37
C SER A 48 -2.91 -6.16 -4.92
N VAL A 49 -2.66 -5.29 -3.94
CA VAL A 49 -2.77 -5.61 -2.51
C VAL A 49 -4.20 -5.44 -2.01
N THR A 50 -4.52 -6.08 -0.88
CA THR A 50 -5.85 -5.94 -0.25
C THR A 50 -5.74 -5.04 0.98
N TRP A 51 -6.07 -3.78 0.79
CA TRP A 51 -6.09 -2.81 1.89
C TRP A 51 -7.21 -3.11 2.88
N THR A 52 -6.83 -3.34 4.14
CA THR A 52 -7.74 -3.69 5.23
C THR A 52 -7.54 -2.72 6.40
N PRO A 53 -8.46 -1.78 6.63
CA PRO A 53 -8.47 -0.98 7.85
C PRO A 53 -8.91 -1.83 9.05
N ALA A 54 -8.27 -1.65 10.20
CA ALA A 54 -8.62 -2.34 11.44
C ALA A 54 -9.96 -1.86 12.03
N ASP A 55 -10.34 -0.61 11.75
CA ASP A 55 -11.62 -0.02 12.13
C ASP A 55 -12.16 0.86 11.00
N THR A 56 -13.20 0.36 10.34
CA THR A 56 -13.88 1.04 9.23
C THR A 56 -14.71 2.25 9.65
N ASN A 57 -15.02 2.39 10.95
CA ASN A 57 -15.71 3.59 11.45
C ASN A 57 -14.76 4.78 11.53
N THR A 58 -13.48 4.53 11.82
CA THR A 58 -12.45 5.57 11.87
C THR A 58 -11.91 5.91 10.49
N ALA A 59 -11.56 4.92 9.65
CA ALA A 59 -11.08 5.17 8.29
C ALA A 59 -11.41 4.02 7.33
N THR A 60 -11.60 4.36 6.05
CA THR A 60 -11.83 3.39 4.97
C THR A 60 -10.75 3.53 3.90
N VAL A 61 -10.46 2.45 3.16
CA VAL A 61 -9.51 2.46 2.04
C VAL A 61 -10.14 1.81 0.82
N THR A 62 -9.94 2.38 -0.36
CA THR A 62 -10.34 1.77 -1.64
C THR A 62 -9.34 0.72 -2.12
N LEU A 63 -9.71 -0.08 -3.12
CA LEU A 63 -8.81 -1.07 -3.73
C LEU A 63 -7.54 -0.43 -4.33
N ASP A 64 -7.62 0.84 -4.76
CA ASP A 64 -6.48 1.58 -5.29
C ASP A 64 -5.62 2.24 -4.20
N GLY A 65 -5.89 1.99 -2.92
CA GLY A 65 -5.13 2.54 -1.79
C GLY A 65 -5.54 3.95 -1.36
N LEU A 66 -6.72 4.45 -1.77
CA LEU A 66 -7.18 5.77 -1.34
C LEU A 66 -7.81 5.68 0.07
N LEU A 67 -7.07 6.17 1.07
CA LEU A 67 -7.54 6.30 2.46
C LEU A 67 -8.49 7.48 2.60
N THR A 68 -9.58 7.29 3.34
CA THR A 68 -10.56 8.31 3.70
C THR A 68 -10.78 8.30 5.22
N GLY A 69 -10.66 9.47 5.87
CA GLY A 69 -10.97 9.61 7.29
C GLY A 69 -12.48 9.75 7.51
N VAL A 70 -13.09 8.84 8.28
CA VAL A 70 -14.55 8.80 8.49
C VAL A 70 -14.93 9.41 9.84
N GLU A 71 -14.32 8.97 10.93
CA GLU A 71 -14.50 9.54 12.27
C GLU A 71 -13.17 9.92 12.92
N VAL A 72 -13.24 10.79 13.94
CA VAL A 72 -12.06 11.20 14.69
C VAL A 72 -11.63 10.02 15.58
N GLY A 73 -10.42 9.54 15.36
CA GLY A 73 -9.87 8.39 16.07
C GLY A 73 -8.49 8.03 15.53
N SER A 74 -8.00 6.86 15.94
CA SER A 74 -6.77 6.27 15.40
C SER A 74 -7.08 4.84 14.97
N THR A 75 -6.59 4.46 13.80
CA THR A 75 -6.72 3.10 13.27
C THR A 75 -5.45 2.73 12.51
N THR A 76 -5.30 1.45 12.20
CA THR A 76 -4.20 0.92 11.40
C THR A 76 -4.75 0.34 10.11
N VAL A 77 -4.03 0.53 9.02
CA VAL A 77 -4.35 -0.06 7.73
C VAL A 77 -3.24 -1.02 7.35
N THR A 78 -3.62 -2.23 6.94
CA THR A 78 -2.70 -3.28 6.45
C THR A 78 -2.96 -3.49 4.95
N ALA A 79 -1.90 -3.75 4.17
CA ALA A 79 -1.96 -4.07 2.74
C ALA A 79 -1.62 -5.55 2.50
#